data_AF-A0A0N0LTN2-F1
#
_entry.id   AF-A0A0N0LTN2-F1
#
_cell.length_a   1.000
_cell.length_b   1.000
_cell.length_c   1.000
_cell.angle_alpha   90.00
_cell.angle_beta   90.00
_cell.angle_gamma   90.00
#
_symmetry.space_group_name_H-M   'P 1'
#
loop_
_entity.id
_entity.type
_entity.pdbx_description
1 polymer ?
#
loop_
_entity_poly.entity_id
_entity_poly.type
_entity_poly.pdbx_seq_one_letter_code
_entity_poly.pdbx_strand_id
1 'polypeptide(L)'
;MNWLNELKVAYLNKNDAKITELMANTPVLQTRDEMFEALAVLEQIGEYAKAQKEKLAQEMRKLKQTKKFLPKQERVQKLNLSF
;
A
#
# COMPACT_ATOMS: atom_id res chain seq x y z
N MET A 1 -22.89 -8.64 -13.70
CA MET A 1 -22.46 -7.57 -12.77
C MET A 1 -21.08 -7.05 -13.17
N ASN A 2 -20.92 -5.75 -13.38
CA ASN A 2 -19.65 -5.15 -13.81
C ASN A 2 -18.64 -5.00 -12.65
N TRP A 3 -19.12 -4.71 -11.43
CA TRP A 3 -18.27 -4.43 -10.27
C TRP A 3 -17.29 -5.56 -9.91
N LEU A 4 -17.75 -6.80 -9.80
CA LEU A 4 -16.88 -7.92 -9.40
C LEU A 4 -15.80 -8.20 -10.44
N ASN A 5 -16.13 -8.04 -11.72
CA ASN A 5 -15.17 -8.16 -12.82
C ASN A 5 -14.15 -7.01 -12.78
N GLU A 6 -14.61 -5.77 -12.57
CA GLU A 6 -13.71 -4.62 -12.37
C GLU A 6 -12.78 -4.82 -11.17
N LEU A 7 -13.29 -5.39 -10.07
CA LEU A 7 -12.49 -5.66 -8.87
C LEU A 7 -11.40 -6.69 -9.15
N LYS A 8 -11.75 -7.79 -9.83
CA LYS A 8 -10.77 -8.80 -10.27
C LYS A 8 -9.72 -8.20 -11.21
N VAL A 9 -10.13 -7.40 -12.19
CA VAL A 9 -9.21 -6.73 -13.12
C VAL A 9 -8.30 -5.76 -12.37
N ALA A 10 -8.84 -4.96 -11.45
CA ALA A 10 -8.06 -4.04 -10.62
C ALA A 10 -7.04 -4.79 -9.76
N TYR A 11 -7.43 -5.92 -9.17
CA TYR A 11 -6.53 -6.80 -8.40
C TYR A 11 -5.44 -7.44 -9.27
N LEU A 12 -5.76 -7.93 -10.46
CA LEU A 12 -4.79 -8.50 -11.40
C LEU A 12 -3.77 -7.44 -11.84
N ASN A 13 -4.25 -6.24 -12.13
CA ASN A 13 -3.42 -5.11 -12.56
C ASN A 13 -2.70 -4.40 -11.41
N LYS A 14 -2.91 -4.83 -10.16
CA LYS A 14 -2.34 -4.19 -8.95
C LYS A 14 -2.64 -2.69 -8.88
N ASN A 15 -3.86 -2.32 -9.30
CA ASN A 15 -4.31 -0.93 -9.29
C ASN A 15 -4.97 -0.61 -7.95
N ASP A 16 -4.17 -0.28 -6.95
CA ASP A 16 -4.62 -0.01 -5.57
C ASP A 16 -5.66 1.10 -5.46
N ALA A 17 -5.55 2.14 -6.29
CA ALA A 17 -6.52 3.23 -6.32
C ALA A 17 -7.90 2.73 -6.75
N LYS A 18 -7.96 1.94 -7.83
CA LYS A 18 -9.22 1.37 -8.31
C LYS A 18 -9.78 0.31 -7.37
N ILE A 19 -8.94 -0.52 -6.75
CA ILE A 19 -9.37 -1.46 -5.70
C ILE A 19 -10.02 -0.68 -4.56
N THR A 20 -9.39 0.38 -4.07
CA THR A 20 -9.91 1.20 -2.97
C THR A 20 -11.24 1.86 -3.33
N GLU A 21 -11.34 2.42 -4.55
CA GLU A 21 -12.58 3.00 -5.09
C GLU A 21 -13.72 1.97 -5.12
N LEU A 22 -13.45 0.77 -5.63
CA LEU A 22 -14.45 -0.30 -5.75
C LEU A 22 -14.87 -0.84 -4.38
N MET A 23 -13.94 -0.95 -3.42
CA MET A 23 -14.22 -1.36 -2.05
C MET A 23 -15.12 -0.34 -1.33
N ALA A 24 -14.88 0.95 -1.52
CA ALA A 24 -15.71 2.02 -0.96
C ALA A 24 -17.14 2.02 -1.53
N ASN A 25 -17.32 1.53 -2.75
CA ASN A 25 -18.59 1.49 -3.48
C ASN A 25 -19.07 0.04 -3.68
N THR A 26 -18.97 -0.78 -2.63
CA THR A 26 -19.39 -2.19 -2.69
C THR A 26 -20.92 -2.27 -2.90
N PRO A 27 -21.39 -2.90 -4.00
CA PRO A 27 -22.83 -3.01 -4.27
C PRO A 27 -23.48 -4.07 -3.37
N VAL A 28 -24.82 -4.07 -3.34
CA VAL A 28 -25.57 -5.19 -2.76
C VAL A 28 -25.42 -6.41 -3.66
N LEU A 29 -24.79 -7.46 -3.12
CA LEU A 29 -24.67 -8.77 -3.79
C LEU A 29 -25.98 -9.53 -3.63
N GLN A 30 -26.55 -10.00 -4.73
CA GLN A 30 -27.93 -10.53 -4.72
C GLN A 30 -27.96 -12.04 -4.63
N THR A 31 -26.96 -12.71 -5.17
CA THR A 31 -26.90 -14.18 -5.20
C THR A 31 -25.81 -14.71 -4.28
N ARG A 32 -26.04 -15.93 -3.78
CA ARG A 32 -25.06 -16.65 -2.95
C ARG A 32 -23.74 -16.88 -3.70
N ASP A 33 -23.81 -17.17 -4.99
CA ASP A 33 -22.62 -17.42 -5.81
C ASP A 33 -21.79 -16.13 -5.98
N GLU A 34 -22.44 -14.99 -6.21
CA GLU A 34 -21.76 -13.68 -6.23
C GLU A 34 -21.10 -13.36 -4.88
N MET A 35 -21.75 -13.71 -3.76
CA MET A 35 -21.18 -13.51 -2.43
C MET A 35 -19.92 -14.36 -2.21
N PHE A 36 -19.96 -15.64 -2.58
CA PHE A 36 -18.79 -16.52 -2.47
C PHE A 36 -17.64 -16.07 -3.36
N GLU A 37 -17.96 -15.66 -4.59
CA GLU A 37 -16.93 -15.21 -5.52
C GLU A 37 -16.31 -13.89 -5.06
N ALA A 38 -17.13 -12.94 -4.59
CA ALA A 38 -16.63 -11.72 -3.97
C ALA A 38 -15.76 -12.01 -2.75
N LEU A 39 -16.18 -12.92 -1.87
CA LEU A 39 -15.41 -13.31 -0.68
C LEU A 39 -14.02 -13.83 -1.06
N ALA A 40 -13.95 -14.76 -2.02
CA ALA A 40 -12.67 -15.33 -2.47
C ALA A 40 -11.73 -14.26 -3.05
N VAL A 41 -12.27 -13.30 -3.82
CA VAL A 41 -11.48 -12.19 -4.37
C VAL A 41 -11.01 -11.24 -3.26
N LEU A 42 -11.86 -10.95 -2.28
CA LEU A 42 -11.53 -10.08 -1.15
C LEU A 42 -10.44 -10.70 -0.26
N GLU A 43 -10.47 -12.01 -0.04
CA GLU A 43 -9.40 -12.73 0.67
C GLU A 43 -8.05 -12.56 -0.03
N GLN A 44 -8.02 -12.71 -1.36
CA GLN A 44 -6.80 -12.51 -2.15
C GLN A 44 -6.29 -11.06 -2.07
N ILE A 45 -7.20 -10.08 -2.12
CA ILE A 45 -6.85 -8.66 -1.95
C ILE A 45 -6.30 -8.41 -0.54
N GLY A 46 -6.88 -9.03 0.49
CA GLY A 46 -6.43 -8.92 1.88
C GLY A 46 -5.01 -9.44 2.07
N GLU A 47 -4.70 -10.63 1.55
CA GLU A 47 -3.34 -11.19 1.60
C GLU A 47 -2.34 -10.32 0.84
N TYR A 48 -2.75 -9.79 -0.31
CA TYR A 48 -1.93 -8.84 -1.06
C TYR A 48 -1.62 -7.57 -0.26
N ALA A 49 -2.63 -6.97 0.38
CA ALA A 49 -2.45 -5.78 1.21
C ALA A 49 -1.53 -6.05 2.42
N LYS A 50 -1.62 -7.24 3.02
CA LYS A 50 -0.73 -7.67 4.09
C LYS A 50 0.73 -7.76 3.61
N ALA A 51 0.97 -8.37 2.46
CA ALA A 51 2.30 -8.44 1.87
C ALA A 51 2.88 -7.04 1.56
N GLN A 52 2.05 -6.11 1.05
CA GLN A 52 2.47 -4.72 0.85
C GLN A 52 2.90 -4.05 2.16
N LYS A 53 2.10 -4.21 3.22
CA LYS A 53 2.41 -3.66 4.55
C LYS A 53 3.72 -4.22 5.10
N GLU A 54 3.95 -5.52 4.95
CA GLU A 54 5.19 -6.16 5.40
C GLU A 54 6.42 -5.62 4.65
N LYS A 55 6.32 -5.49 3.32
CA LYS A 55 7.37 -4.91 2.49
C LYS A 55 7.69 -3.47 2.90
N LEU A 56 6.67 -2.63 3.06
CA LEU A 56 6.85 -1.25 3.50
C LEU A 56 7.49 -1.19 4.89
N ALA A 57 7.09 -2.05 5.82
CA ALA A 57 7.68 -2.11 7.15
C ALA A 57 9.18 -2.46 7.10
N GLN A 58 9.60 -3.37 6.21
CA GLN A 58 11.00 -3.70 6.00
C GLN A 58 11.79 -2.52 5.41
N GLU A 59 11.24 -1.84 4.40
CA GLU A 59 11.86 -0.66 3.80
C GLU A 59 12.03 0.47 4.83
N MET A 60 11.01 0.71 5.66
CA MET A 60 11.08 1.69 6.75
C MET A 60 12.12 1.33 7.81
N ARG A 61 12.29 0.04 8.13
CA ARG A 61 13.36 -0.40 9.04
C ARG A 61 14.74 -0.11 8.44
N LYS A 62 14.94 -0.40 7.15
CA LYS A 62 16.18 -0.07 6.43
C LYS A 62 16.44 1.43 6.44
N LEU A 63 15.44 2.25 6.13
CA LEU A 63 15.55 3.71 6.16
C LEU A 63 15.92 4.25 7.55
N LYS A 64 15.34 3.69 8.61
CA LYS A 64 15.70 4.04 9.99
C LYS A 64 17.14 3.67 10.33
N GLN A 65 17.64 2.54 9.81
CA GLN A 65 19.04 2.14 9.99
C GLN A 65 19.98 3.05 9.23
N THR A 66 19.73 3.32 7.95
CA THR A 66 20.57 4.22 7.13
C THR A 66 20.65 5.62 7.71
N LYS A 67 19.55 6.14 8.27
CA LYS A 67 19.53 7.43 8.97
C LYS A 67 20.53 7.50 10.15
N LYS A 68 20.84 6.38 10.81
CA LYS A 68 21.83 6.35 11.90
C LYS A 68 23.27 6.51 11.40
N PHE A 69 23.54 6.17 10.15
CA PHE A 69 24.86 6.29 9.52
C PHE A 69 25.04 7.61 8.78
N LEU A 70 23.99 8.42 8.65
CA LEU A 70 24.13 9.78 8.18
C LEU A 70 24.92 10.57 9.24
N PRO A 71 26.03 11.24 8.88
CA PRO A 71 26.72 12.10 9.81
C PRO A 71 25.70 13.10 10.36
N LYS A 72 25.61 13.21 11.70
CA LYS A 72 24.91 14.35 12.29
C LYS A 72 25.59 15.56 11.66
N GLN A 73 24.84 16.36 10.90
CA GLN A 73 25.35 17.65 10.44
C GLN A 73 25.75 18.40 11.72
N GLU A 74 27.04 18.32 12.07
CA GLU A 74 27.64 19.28 12.97
C GLU A 74 27.34 20.61 12.32
N ARG A 75 26.58 21.45 13.03
CA ARG A 75 26.33 22.83 12.60
C ARG A 75 27.71 23.37 12.24
N VAL A 76 27.95 23.54 10.94
CA VAL A 76 29.17 24.16 10.43
C VAL A 76 29.27 25.48 11.17
N GLN A 77 30.15 25.54 12.16
CA GLN A 77 30.44 26.78 12.86
C GLN A 77 30.92 27.70 11.75
N LYS A 78 30.13 28.74 11.46
CA LYS A 78 30.52 29.77 10.49
C LYS A 78 31.89 30.25 10.94
N LEU A 79 32.94 29.87 10.21
CA LEU A 79 34.25 30.43 10.38
C LEU A 79 34.09 31.92 10.08
N ASN A 80 34.05 32.74 11.13
CA ASN A 80 34.18 34.18 11.01
C ASN A 80 35.62 34.46 10.53
N LEU A 81 35.81 34.43 9.21
CA LEU A 81 36.98 35.01 8.59
C LEU A 81 36.79 36.53 8.63
N SER A 82 37.41 37.14 9.63
CA SER A 82 37.55 38.59 9.74
C SER A 82 38.71 38.98 8.83
N PHE A 83 38.46 39.88 7.87
CA PHE A 83 39.48 40.50 7.03
C PHE A 83 40.27 41.56 7.81
#